data_AF-X0ZEI7-F1
#
_entry.id   AF-X0ZEI7-F1
#
_cell.length_a   1.000
_cell.length_b   1.000
_cell.length_c   1.000
_cell.angle_alpha   90.00
_cell.angle_beta   90.00
_cell.angle_gamma   90.00
#
_symmetry.space_group_name_H-M   'P 1'
#
loop_
_entity.id
_entity.type
_entity.pdbx_description
1 polymer ?
#
loop_
_entity_poly.entity_id
_entity_poly.type
_entity_poly.pdbx_seq_one_letter_code
_entity_poly.pdbx_strand_id
1 'polypeptide(L)'
;MPNEVLFLTMAESNTDIVRERIYNYFEKYKKESLYISGKELKELQVKPGPIYSQILNKLLCAQLDGEVKNKRDEIRFVKNILKEGN
;
A
#
# COMPACT_ATOMS: atom_id res chain seq x y z
N MET A 1 -4.88 -11.03 -3.80
CA MET A 1 -3.54 -11.65 -3.97
C MET A 1 -2.52 -10.82 -3.22
N PRO A 2 -1.66 -11.40 -2.36
CA PRO A 2 -0.61 -10.66 -1.68
C PRO A 2 0.40 -10.09 -2.67
N ASN A 3 0.88 -8.87 -2.42
CA ASN A 3 1.82 -8.21 -3.32
C ASN A 3 3.15 -8.98 -3.42
N GLU A 4 3.60 -9.64 -2.35
CA GLU A 4 4.83 -10.45 -2.38
C GLU A 4 4.75 -11.57 -3.42
N VAL A 5 3.60 -12.23 -3.55
CA VAL A 5 3.40 -13.30 -4.53
C VAL A 5 3.53 -12.74 -5.94
N LEU A 6 2.94 -11.58 -6.22
CA LEU A 6 3.02 -10.95 -7.53
C LEU A 6 4.45 -10.51 -7.88
N PHE A 7 5.21 -10.00 -6.90
CA PHE A 7 6.62 -9.65 -7.06
C PHE A 7 7.52 -10.87 -7.28
N LEU A 8 7.33 -11.94 -6.51
CA LEU A 8 8.02 -13.22 -6.70
C LEU A 8 7.73 -13.79 -8.09
N THR A 9 6.46 -13.78 -8.50
CA THR A 9 6.05 -14.27 -9.83
C THR A 9 6.68 -13.43 -10.95
N MET A 10 6.82 -12.11 -10.78
CA MET A 10 7.50 -11.23 -11.74
C MET A 10 9.02 -11.46 -11.76
N ALA A 11 9.63 -11.75 -10.62
CA ALA A 11 11.08 -12.00 -10.51
C ALA A 11 11.48 -13.35 -11.13
N GLU A 12 10.61 -14.36 -11.05
CA GLU A 12 10.85 -15.69 -11.62
C GLU A 12 10.41 -15.84 -13.08
N SER A 13 9.62 -14.90 -13.61
CA SER A 13 9.10 -14.98 -14.98
C SER A 13 10.02 -14.32 -16.01
N ASN A 14 10.51 -15.11 -16.98
CA ASN A 14 11.31 -14.65 -18.12
C ASN A 14 10.50 -14.24 -19.36
N THR A 15 9.17 -14.17 -19.26
CA THR A 15 8.29 -13.87 -20.41
C THR A 15 7.61 -12.51 -20.26
N ASP A 16 7.72 -11.69 -21.30
CA ASP A 16 7.19 -10.32 -21.31
C ASP A 16 5.68 -10.26 -21.06
N ILE A 17 4.95 -11.29 -21.48
CA ILE A 17 3.49 -11.40 -21.32
C ILE A 17 3.07 -11.45 -19.84
N VAL A 18 3.84 -12.13 -18.98
CA VAL A 18 3.52 -12.20 -17.55
C VAL A 18 3.79 -10.85 -16.89
N ARG A 19 4.89 -10.20 -17.26
CA ARG A 19 5.23 -8.85 -16.79
C ARG A 19 4.18 -7.82 -17.21
N GLU A 20 3.72 -7.88 -18.46
CA GLU A 20 2.68 -7.00 -19.00
C GLU A 20 1.32 -7.22 -18.32
N ARG A 21 0.93 -8.47 -18.03
CA ARG A 21 -0.31 -8.77 -17.31
C ARG A 21 -0.27 -8.28 -15.86
N ILE A 22 0.87 -8.43 -15.19
CA ILE A 22 1.07 -7.90 -13.84
C ILE A 22 1.09 -6.36 -13.85
N TYR A 23 1.73 -5.76 -14.86
CA TYR A 23 1.74 -4.31 -15.05
C TYR A 23 0.32 -3.77 -15.30
N ASN A 24 -0.45 -4.41 -16.18
CA ASN A 24 -1.86 -4.08 -16.45
C ASN A 24 -2.76 -4.29 -15.23
N TYR A 25 -2.50 -5.33 -14.41
CA TYR A 25 -3.18 -5.50 -13.14
C TYR A 25 -2.90 -4.31 -12.19
N PHE A 26 -1.64 -3.87 -12.13
CA PHE A 26 -1.27 -2.69 -11.38
C PHE A 26 -1.85 -1.38 -11.95
N GLU A 27 -1.88 -1.19 -13.28
CA GLU A 27 -2.43 0.03 -13.88
C GLU A 27 -3.96 0.12 -13.85
N LYS A 28 -4.67 -1.01 -14.06
CA LYS A 28 -6.14 -1.02 -14.14
C LYS A 28 -6.82 -1.30 -12.80
N TYR A 29 -6.25 -2.17 -11.96
CA TYR A 29 -6.89 -2.65 -10.73
C TYR A 29 -6.20 -2.16 -9.45
N LYS A 30 -4.94 -1.71 -9.51
CA LYS A 30 -4.24 -1.04 -8.38
C LYS A 30 -4.26 0.49 -8.49
N LYS A 31 -5.23 1.06 -9.23
CA LYS A 31 -5.49 2.51 -9.23
C LYS A 31 -6.05 3.04 -7.91
N GLU A 32 -6.30 2.13 -6.99
CA GLU A 32 -6.43 2.40 -5.57
C GLU A 32 -5.07 2.22 -4.88
N SER A 33 -4.03 2.83 -5.44
CA SER A 33 -2.75 2.98 -4.75
C SER A 33 -2.93 4.02 -3.67
N LEU A 34 -2.57 3.66 -2.43
CA LEU A 34 -2.52 4.61 -1.31
C LEU A 34 -1.81 5.91 -1.75
N TYR A 35 -2.43 7.05 -1.51
CA TYR A 35 -1.83 8.36 -1.70
C TYR A 35 -0.62 8.59 -0.78
N ILE A 36 -0.57 7.89 0.36
CA ILE A 36 0.52 7.86 1.32
C ILE A 36 1.47 6.70 1.01
N SER A 37 2.76 7.02 0.96
CA SER A 37 3.84 6.03 0.84
C SER A 37 4.71 5.99 2.10
N GLY A 38 5.65 5.04 2.17
CA GLY A 38 6.64 4.99 3.25
C GLY A 38 7.47 6.28 3.42
N LYS A 39 7.62 7.08 2.36
CA LYS A 39 8.25 8.42 2.45
C LYS A 39 7.39 9.37 3.28
N GLU A 40 6.08 9.38 3.07
CA GLU A 40 5.16 10.23 3.83
C GLU A 40 5.03 9.75 5.29
N LEU A 41 5.09 8.44 5.54
CA LEU A 41 5.18 7.91 6.91
C LEU A 41 6.42 8.42 7.65
N LYS A 42 7.55 8.55 6.94
CA LYS A 42 8.78 9.12 7.52
C LYS A 42 8.60 10.60 7.87
N GLU A 43 7.91 11.36 7.01
CA GLU A 43 7.58 12.77 7.25
C GLU A 43 6.58 12.93 8.42
N LEU A 44 5.71 11.95 8.63
CA LEU A 44 4.81 11.83 9.80
C LEU A 44 5.53 11.34 11.07
N GLN A 45 6.87 11.33 11.09
CA GLN A 45 7.72 10.91 12.22
C GLN A 45 7.56 9.44 12.64
N VAL A 46 7.04 8.58 11.76
CA VAL A 46 7.03 7.14 12.02
C VAL A 46 8.45 6.60 11.83
N LYS A 47 8.94 5.82 12.80
CA LYS A 47 10.26 5.18 12.66
C LYS A 47 10.20 4.06 11.62
N PRO A 48 11.14 4.00 10.66
CA PRO A 48 11.16 2.94 9.65
C PRO A 48 11.33 1.57 10.31
N GLY A 49 10.57 0.59 9.83
CA GLY A 49 10.57 -0.78 10.35
C GLY A 49 9.28 -1.53 10.01
N PRO A 50 9.03 -2.70 10.63
CA PRO A 50 7.84 -3.52 10.39
C PRO A 50 6.51 -2.76 10.56
N ILE A 51 6.51 -1.72 11.40
CA ILE A 51 5.37 -0.82 11.64
C ILE A 51 4.88 -0.14 10.36
N TYR A 52 5.75 0.13 9.37
CA TYR A 52 5.32 0.70 8.09
C TYR A 52 4.40 -0.25 7.34
N SER A 53 4.77 -1.53 7.27
CA SER A 53 3.95 -2.55 6.61
C SER A 53 2.60 -2.71 7.32
N GLN A 54 2.60 -2.68 8.66
CA GLN A 54 1.35 -2.75 9.45
C GLN A 54 0.42 -1.57 9.17
N ILE A 55 0.96 -0.34 9.14
CA ILE A 55 0.17 0.87 8.86
C ILE A 55 -0.37 0.85 7.43
N LEU A 56 0.48 0.53 6.45
CA LEU A 56 0.10 0.50 5.04
C LEU A 56 -0.93 -0.61 4.76
N ASN A 57 -0.82 -1.77 5.40
CA ASN A 57 -1.82 -2.84 5.26
C ASN A 57 -3.18 -2.44 5.86
N LYS A 58 -3.19 -1.85 7.06
CA LYS A 58 -4.44 -1.34 7.65
C LYS A 58 -5.09 -0.26 6.79
N LEU A 59 -4.28 0.64 6.25
CA LEU A 59 -4.75 1.72 5.39
C LEU A 59 -5.32 1.18 4.07
N LEU A 60 -4.67 0.15 3.50
CA LEU A 60 -5.16 -0.53 2.30
C LEU A 60 -6.51 -1.22 2.55
N CYS A 61 -6.69 -1.89 3.70
CA CYS A 61 -7.98 -2.44 4.09
C CYS A 61 -9.07 -1.35 4.16
N ALA A 62 -8.80 -0.26 4.88
CA ALA A 62 -9.75 0.83 5.03
C ALA A 62 -10.12 1.51 3.69
N GLN A 63 -9.20 1.55 2.74
CA GLN A 63 -9.48 2.05 1.40
C GLN A 63 -10.38 1.09 0.60
N LEU A 64 -10.09 -0.22 0.66
CA LEU A 64 -10.91 -1.28 0.04
C LEU A 64 -12.33 -1.34 0.62
N ASP A 65 -12.47 -1.07 1.92
CA ASP A 65 -13.75 -0.96 2.62
C ASP A 65 -14.48 0.36 2.31
N GLY A 66 -13.84 1.27 1.55
CA GLY A 66 -14.39 2.56 1.16
C GLY A 66 -14.42 3.60 2.29
N GLU A 67 -13.76 3.34 3.41
CA GLU A 67 -13.63 4.26 4.56
C GLU A 67 -12.69 5.43 4.25
N VAL A 68 -11.75 5.22 3.35
CA VAL A 68 -10.72 6.17 2.97
C VAL A 68 -10.74 6.36 1.45
N LYS A 69 -10.98 7.59 0.99
CA LYS A 69 -11.24 7.86 -0.45
C LYS A 69 -10.27 8.86 -1.07
N ASN A 70 -9.45 9.50 -0.26
CA ASN A 70 -8.53 10.53 -0.69
C ASN A 70 -7.35 10.66 0.27
N LYS A 71 -6.31 11.37 -0.17
CA LYS A 71 -5.09 11.60 0.61
C LYS A 71 -5.32 12.17 2.01
N ARG A 72 -6.30 13.05 2.20
CA ARG A 72 -6.56 13.64 3.53
C ARG A 72 -7.11 12.61 4.50
N ASP A 73 -8.01 11.75 4.02
CA ASP A 73 -8.57 10.66 4.81
C ASP A 73 -7.50 9.65 5.19
N GLU A 74 -6.57 9.35 4.27
CA GLU A 74 -5.43 8.49 4.56
C GLU A 74 -4.54 9.07 5.67
N ILE A 75 -4.23 10.38 5.60
CA ILE A 75 -3.37 11.02 6.60
C ILE A 75 -4.06 10.99 7.97
N ARG A 76 -5.38 11.22 7.98
CA ARG A 76 -6.18 11.14 9.21
C ARG A 76 -6.17 9.74 9.79
N PHE A 77 -6.35 8.72 8.97
CA PHE A 77 -6.35 7.32 9.37
C PHE A 77 -5.00 6.90 9.97
N VAL A 78 -3.89 7.23 9.29
CA VAL A 78 -2.54 6.98 9.81
C VAL A 78 -2.31 7.65 11.16
N LYS A 79 -2.71 8.93 11.31
CA LYS A 79 -2.58 9.66 12.59
C LYS A 79 -3.41 9.01 13.71
N ASN A 80 -4.56 8.45 13.41
CA ASN A 80 -5.38 7.75 14.40
C ASN A 80 -4.70 6.45 14.87
N ILE A 81 -4.18 5.64 13.94
CA ILE A 81 -3.42 4.42 14.28
C ILE A 81 -2.23 4.76 15.21
N LEU A 82 -1.51 5.84 14.93
CA LEU A 82 -0.37 6.26 15.74
C LEU A 82 -0.76 6.74 17.15
N LYS A 83 -2.00 7.23 17.34
CA LYS A 83 -2.52 7.63 18.66
C LYS A 83 -3.03 6.44 19.47
N GLU A 84 -3.58 5.42 18.83
CA GLU A 84 -4.08 4.21 19.49
C GLU A 84 -2.97 3.24 19.91
N GLY A 85 -1.79 3.34 19.28
CA GLY A 85 -0.62 2.51 19.59
C GLY A 85 0.34 3.07 20.66
N ASN A 86 -0.05 4.12 21.39
CA ASN A 86 0.69 4.74 22.49
C ASN A 86 0.02 4.49 23.84
#